data_AF-A0A1Y6FE46-F1
#
_entry.id   AF-A0A1Y6FE46-F1
#
_cell.length_a   1.000
_cell.length_b   1.000
_cell.length_c   1.000
_cell.angle_alpha   90.00
_cell.angle_beta   90.00
_cell.angle_gamma   90.00
#
_symmetry.space_group_name_H-M   'P 1'
#
loop_
_entity.id
_entity.type
_entity.pdbx_description
1 polymer ?
#
loop_
_entity_poly.entity_id
_entity_poly.type
_entity_poly.pdbx_seq_one_letter_code
_entity_poly.pdbx_strand_id
1 'polypeptide(L)' 'MPRLPHTIDFDDRAFPELAEIFRGIDLGIAAIVASDPTMRPKPAQKRRQGQGHVSAPGRPRRQASRRAAA' A
#
# COMPACT_ATOMS: atom_id res chain seq x y z
N MET A 1 -21.15 6.31 30.46
CA MET A 1 -20.80 5.98 29.05
C MET A 1 -20.77 4.47 28.92
N PRO A 2 -21.81 3.81 28.38
CA PRO A 2 -21.75 2.38 28.11
C PRO A 2 -20.63 2.15 27.09
N ARG A 3 -19.60 1.39 27.49
CA ARG A 3 -18.55 0.96 26.58
C ARG A 3 -19.15 -0.12 25.69
N LEU A 4 -19.07 0.06 24.38
CA LEU A 4 -19.40 -1.01 23.43
C LEU A 4 -18.51 -2.22 23.75
N PRO A 5 -19.09 -3.44 23.77
CA PRO A 5 -18.29 -4.64 23.99
C PRO A 5 -17.18 -4.70 22.95
N HIS A 6 -15.96 -4.89 23.44
CA HIS A 6 -14.77 -5.02 22.61
C HIS A 6 -14.81 -6.41 21.99
N THR A 7 -15.21 -6.48 20.72
CA THR A 7 -15.10 -7.63 19.81
C THR A 7 -15.85 -8.90 20.24
N ILE A 8 -16.83 -9.28 19.43
CA ILE A 8 -17.44 -10.61 19.47
C ILE A 8 -16.73 -11.41 18.39
N ASP A 9 -16.07 -12.51 18.77
CA ASP A 9 -15.49 -13.45 17.81
C ASP A 9 -16.62 -14.19 17.11
N PHE A 10 -16.81 -13.89 15.83
CA PHE A 10 -17.80 -14.54 14.99
C PHE A 10 -17.18 -15.74 14.27
N ASP A 11 -17.83 -16.90 14.37
CA ASP A 11 -17.46 -18.11 13.62
C ASP A 11 -18.39 -18.29 12.41
N ASP A 12 -17.88 -17.91 11.24
CA ASP A 12 -18.57 -18.02 9.95
C ASP A 12 -19.03 -19.45 9.63
N ARG A 13 -18.36 -20.47 10.18
CA ARG A 13 -18.71 -21.88 9.93
C ARG A 13 -19.91 -22.32 10.75
N ALA A 14 -20.09 -21.73 11.92
CA ALA A 14 -21.22 -22.00 12.79
C ALA A 14 -22.52 -21.35 12.26
N PHE A 15 -22.41 -20.23 11.53
CA PHE A 15 -23.55 -19.45 11.05
C PHE A 15 -23.39 -19.01 9.58
N PRO A 16 -23.49 -19.93 8.60
CA PRO A 16 -23.21 -19.65 7.20
C PRO A 16 -24.15 -18.59 6.59
N GLU A 17 -25.43 -18.59 6.97
CA GLU A 17 -26.42 -17.60 6.51
C GLU A 17 -26.07 -16.19 6.99
N LEU A 18 -25.62 -16.06 8.24
CA LEU A 18 -25.20 -14.76 8.79
C LEU A 18 -23.91 -14.26 8.12
N ALA A 19 -23.00 -15.18 7.78
CA ALA A 19 -21.80 -14.84 7.01
C ALA A 19 -22.16 -14.31 5.60
N GLU A 20 -23.20 -14.84 4.95
CA GLU A 20 -23.70 -14.30 3.67
C GLU A 20 -24.23 -12.88 3.80
N ILE A 21 -24.96 -12.58 4.87
CA ILE A 21 -25.44 -11.22 5.16
C ILE A 21 -24.26 -10.26 5.31
N PHE A 22 -23.25 -10.62 6.11
CA PHE A 22 -22.06 -9.77 6.27
C PHE A 22 -21.31 -9.56 4.96
N ARG A 23 -21.13 -10.61 4.14
CA ARG A 23 -20.56 -10.48 2.79
C ARG A 23 -21.35 -9.51 1.92
N GLY A 24 -22.69 -9.54 1.99
CA GLY A 24 -23.55 -8.60 1.28
C GLY A 24 -23.37 -7.15 1.73
N ILE A 25 -23.26 -6.93 3.05
CA ILE A 25 -23.00 -5.61 3.62
C ILE A 25 -21.64 -5.09 3.17
N ASP A 26 -20.58 -5.89 3.25
CA ASP A 26 -19.23 -5.52 2.82
C ASP A 26 -19.20 -5.14 1.34
N LEU A 27 -19.89 -5.91 0.48
CA LEU A 27 -20.01 -5.61 -0.94
C LEU A 27 -20.73 -4.28 -1.19
N GLY A 28 -21.81 -4.01 -0.44
CA GLY A 28 -22.56 -2.75 -0.52
C GLY A 28 -21.70 -1.55 -0.13
N ILE A 29 -20.96 -1.65 0.98
CA ILE A 29 -20.03 -0.61 1.42
C ILE A 29 -18.94 -0.39 0.37
N ALA A 30 -18.35 -1.47 -0.15
CA ALA A 30 -17.32 -1.39 -1.18
C ALA A 30 -17.83 -0.69 -2.45
N ALA A 31 -19.06 -0.97 -2.87
CA ALA A 31 -19.69 -0.30 -4.01
C ALA A 31 -19.88 1.20 -3.77
N ILE A 32 -20.34 1.60 -2.57
CA ILE A 32 -20.48 3.01 -2.18
C ILE A 32 -19.13 3.71 -2.23
N VAL A 33 -18.10 3.14 -1.60
CA VAL A 33 -16.74 3.70 -1.58
C VAL A 33 -16.12 3.76 -2.99
N ALA A 34 -16.42 2.78 -3.84
CA ALA A 34 -15.96 2.78 -5.23
C ALA A 34 -16.63 3.89 -6.06
N SER A 35 -17.92 4.16 -5.79
CA SER A 35 -18.73 5.17 -6.47
C SER A 35 -18.37 6.61 -6.09
N ASP A 36 -17.89 6.83 -4.86
CA ASP A 36 -17.48 8.15 -4.37
C ASP A 36 -15.94 8.28 -4.30
N PRO A 37 -15.32 9.05 -5.22
CA PRO A 37 -13.87 9.27 -5.20
C PRO A 37 -13.35 9.94 -3.92
N THR A 38 -14.19 10.64 -3.17
CA THR A 38 -13.82 11.32 -1.93
C THR A 38 -13.69 10.37 -0.75
N MET A 39 -14.36 9.21 -0.82
CA MET A 39 -14.27 8.14 0.18
C MET A 39 -13.07 7.21 -0.04
N ARG A 40 -12.40 7.30 -1.20
CA ARG A 40 -11.24 6.46 -1.48
C ARG A 40 -10.10 6.84 -0.51
N PRO A 41 -9.49 5.87 0.18
CA PRO A 41 -8.34 6.15 1.01
C PRO A 41 -7.25 6.78 0.16
N LYS A 42 -6.85 8.02 0.49
CA LYS A 42 -5.77 8.71 -0.20
C LYS A 42 -4.51 7.84 -0.09
N PRO A 43 -3.83 7.53 -1.20
CA PRO A 43 -2.56 6.84 -1.12
C PRO A 43 -1.64 7.67 -0.23
N ALA A 44 -1.13 7.06 0.84
CA ALA A 44 -0.16 7.70 1.71
C ALA A 44 0.98 8.19 0.80
N GLN A 45 1.07 9.50 0.65
CA GLN A 45 2.09 10.14 -0.17
C GLN A 45 3.42 9.70 0.44
N LYS A 46 4.09 8.73 -0.21
CA LYS A 46 5.42 8.29 0.19
C LYS A 46 6.28 9.54 0.17
N ARG A 47 6.47 10.14 1.35
CA ARG A 47 7.39 11.23 1.58
C ARG A 47 8.73 10.67 1.18
N ARG A 48 9.16 10.97 -0.05
CA ARG A 48 10.54 10.83 -0.49
C ARG A 48 11.32 11.73 0.46
N GLN A 49 11.74 11.16 1.59
CA GLN A 49 12.80 11.77 2.38
C GLN A 49 13.98 11.84 1.43
N GLY A 50 14.30 13.06 1.00
CA GLY A 50 15.56 13.33 0.35
C GLY A 50 16.67 12.92 1.31
N GLN A 51 17.18 11.71 1.14
CA GLN A 51 18.53 11.42 1.57
C GLN A 51 19.43 12.16 0.59
N GLY A 52 20.21 13.05 1.18
CA GLY A 52 20.83 14.17 0.52
C GLY A 52 21.78 13.78 -0.61
N HIS A 53 22.01 14.79 -1.44
CA HIS A 53 23.29 15.04 -2.08
C HIS A 53 24.45 14.52 -1.21
N VAL A 54 25.04 13.40 -1.61
CA VAL A 54 26.44 13.11 -1.29
C VAL A 54 27.18 13.26 -2.61
N SER A 55 27.85 14.40 -2.75
CA SER A 55 28.81 14.68 -3.80
C SER A 55 29.81 13.53 -3.93
N ALA A 56 30.07 13.12 -5.16
CA ALA A 56 31.03 12.08 -5.49
C ALA A 56 32.44 12.38 -4.94
N PRO A 57 33.21 11.38 -4.49
CA PRO A 57 34.66 11.44 -4.59
C PRO A 57 35.08 10.88 -5.96
N GLY A 58 35.73 11.73 -6.75
CA GLY A 58 36.23 11.39 -8.08
C GLY A 58 37.16 10.19 -8.08
N ARG A 59 36.96 9.30 -9.06
CA ARG A 59 37.92 8.26 -9.41
C ARG A 59 38.33 8.49 -10.87
N PRO A 60 39.55 8.98 -11.15
CA PRO A 60 40.02 9.06 -12.52
C PRO A 60 40.24 7.64 -13.04
N ARG A 61 39.40 7.20 -13.98
CA ARG A 61 39.58 5.94 -14.70
C ARG A 61 40.75 6.13 -15.67
N ARG A 62 41.97 5.90 -15.17
CA ARG A 62 43.18 5.78 -15.99
C ARG A 62 43.04 4.59 -16.94
N GLN A 63 43.14 4.91 -18.23
CA GLN A 63 44.07 4.29 -19.18
C GLN A 63 43.79 2.83 -19.61
N ALA A 64 43.34 2.69 -20.86
CA ALA A 64 44.02 1.81 -21.82
C ALA A 64 43.63 2.22 -23.24
N SER A 65 44.30 3.24 -23.76
CA SER A 65 44.58 3.33 -25.18
C SER A 65 45.51 2.17 -25.55
N ARG A 66 44.98 1.16 -26.23
CA ARG A 66 45.78 0.35 -27.16
C ARG A 66 45.18 0.49 -28.54
N ARG A 67 45.99 1.12 -29.38
CA ARG A 67 45.89 1.21 -30.83
C ARG A 67 45.97 -0.19 -31.46
N ALA A 68 45.54 -0.23 -32.72
CA ALA A 68 45.84 -1.17 -33.80
C ALA A 68 44.94 -2.42 -33.86
N ALA A 69 44.46 -2.87 -35.03
CA ALA A 69 44.78 -2.53 -36.42
C ALA A 69 43.57 -2.82 -37.35
N ALA A 70 43.69 -2.31 -38.57
CA ALA A 70 42.87 -2.62 -39.75
C ALA A 70 42.87 -4.12 -40.11
#